data_AF-A0A2S1LHD4-F1
#
_entry.id   AF-A0A2S1LHD4-F1
#
_cell.length_a   1.000
_cell.length_b   1.000
_cell.length_c   1.000
_cell.angle_alpha   90.00
_cell.angle_beta   90.00
_cell.angle_gamma   90.00
#
_symmetry.space_group_name_H-M   'P 1'
#
loop_
_entity.id
_entity.type
_entity.pdbx_description
1 polymer ?
#
loop_
_entity_poly.entity_id
_entity_poly.type
_entity_poly.pdbx_seq_one_letter_code
_entity_poly.pdbx_strand_id
1 'polypeptide(L)'
;MKKYYIGWDVGAWNCDKNKSSKDAIVIISPDDTIFYGKRNNIRDWLNTATTTKEIVTLFFNHCGLEYKDEEVILAIDTPLGFSEAFVKLLTKDTIAESIADFSSNPYLFRKTEQFLYEKGFKPLSAVNHMIGAQATKGIHFISKFAPIIESVGVVISQDKKLTVIETYPSANKQIEIPVELQSVHQDIQDAFICAAIARKFDNDRHLFYQPLNEINEKEGWIWFLR
;
A
#
# COMPACT_ATOMS: atom_id res chain seq x y z
N MET A 1 19.90 2.31 -13.50
CA MET A 1 19.93 1.37 -12.35
C MET A 1 18.81 0.37 -12.56
N LYS A 2 18.99 -0.91 -12.18
CA LYS A 2 17.91 -1.90 -12.20
C LYS A 2 16.99 -1.64 -11.00
N LYS A 3 15.69 -1.51 -11.23
CA LYS A 3 14.68 -1.36 -10.18
C LYS A 3 13.73 -2.54 -10.20
N TYR A 4 13.39 -3.03 -9.02
CA TYR A 4 12.36 -4.04 -8.83
C TYR A 4 11.09 -3.38 -8.28
N TYR A 5 9.93 -3.90 -8.66
CA TYR A 5 8.64 -3.35 -8.26
C TYR A 5 7.90 -4.39 -7.45
N ILE A 6 7.61 -4.09 -6.19
CA ILE A 6 6.94 -4.99 -5.27
C ILE A 6 5.51 -4.53 -5.09
N GLY A 7 4.59 -5.48 -5.08
CA GLY A 7 3.21 -5.25 -4.69
C GLY A 7 2.85 -6.12 -3.50
N TRP A 8 2.12 -5.53 -2.56
CA TRP A 8 1.68 -6.20 -1.34
C TRP A 8 0.18 -5.99 -1.13
N ASP A 9 -0.59 -7.07 -1.20
CA ASP A 9 -1.95 -7.12 -0.64
C ASP A 9 -1.88 -7.57 0.83
N VAL A 10 -2.42 -6.74 1.72
CA VAL A 10 -2.12 -6.78 3.16
C VAL A 10 -3.14 -7.63 3.91
N GLY A 11 -2.66 -8.69 4.54
CA GLY A 11 -3.43 -9.47 5.51
C GLY A 11 -3.41 -8.84 6.89
N ALA A 12 -4.38 -9.18 7.74
CA ALA A 12 -4.39 -8.79 9.15
C ALA A 12 -3.19 -9.39 9.94
N TRP A 13 -2.87 -8.84 11.12
CA TRP A 13 -1.75 -9.30 11.98
C TRP A 13 -1.70 -10.81 12.24
N ASN A 14 -2.85 -11.47 12.34
CA ASN A 14 -2.99 -12.90 12.66
C ASN A 14 -3.72 -13.66 11.53
N CYS A 15 -3.38 -13.36 10.27
CA CYS A 15 -4.04 -13.94 9.10
C CYS A 15 -3.64 -15.40 8.78
N ASP A 16 -2.79 -16.04 9.59
CA ASP A 16 -2.28 -17.40 9.37
C ASP A 16 -3.39 -18.45 9.20
N LYS A 17 -4.46 -18.33 10.00
CA LYS A 17 -5.65 -19.19 9.94
C LYS A 17 -6.78 -18.63 9.07
N ASN A 18 -6.63 -17.41 8.56
CA ASN A 18 -7.66 -16.81 7.72
C ASN A 18 -7.55 -17.37 6.29
N LYS A 19 -8.61 -18.02 5.81
CA LYS A 19 -8.66 -18.57 4.44
C LYS A 19 -9.01 -17.52 3.39
N SER A 20 -9.73 -16.46 3.78
CA SER A 20 -10.26 -15.46 2.85
C SER A 20 -9.29 -14.31 2.56
N SER A 21 -8.39 -13.99 3.49
CA SER A 21 -7.41 -12.90 3.30
C SER A 21 -6.12 -13.20 4.06
N LYS A 22 -5.00 -13.11 3.35
CA LYS A 22 -3.62 -13.29 3.84
C LYS A 22 -2.71 -12.25 3.19
N ASP A 23 -1.49 -12.12 3.70
CA ASP A 23 -0.49 -11.32 3.00
C ASP A 23 -0.11 -12.03 1.68
N ALA A 24 -0.07 -11.26 0.60
CA ALA A 24 0.34 -11.70 -0.72
C ALA A 24 1.39 -10.73 -1.29
N ILE A 25 2.50 -11.27 -1.80
CA ILE A 25 3.63 -10.50 -2.31
C ILE A 25 3.91 -10.92 -3.74
N VAL A 26 4.02 -9.92 -4.62
CA VAL A 26 4.43 -10.07 -6.02
C VAL A 26 5.60 -9.14 -6.29
N ILE A 27 6.58 -9.60 -7.08
CA ILE A 27 7.73 -8.83 -7.52
C ILE A 27 7.78 -8.87 -9.05
N ILE A 28 7.87 -7.69 -9.67
CA ILE A 28 8.17 -7.51 -11.09
C ILE A 28 9.63 -7.09 -11.21
N SER A 29 10.41 -7.84 -11.97
CA SER A 29 11.81 -7.54 -12.25
C SER A 29 11.96 -6.46 -13.33
N PRO A 30 13.17 -5.90 -13.52
CA PRO A 30 13.42 -4.89 -14.56
C PRO A 30 13.12 -5.34 -16.00
N ASP A 31 13.11 -6.65 -16.24
CA ASP A 31 12.83 -7.32 -17.52
C ASP A 31 11.42 -7.90 -17.58
N ASP A 32 10.52 -7.46 -16.70
CA ASP A 32 9.09 -7.79 -16.68
C ASP A 32 8.76 -9.23 -16.33
N THR A 33 9.72 -9.96 -15.77
CA THR A 33 9.46 -11.27 -15.20
C THR A 33 8.72 -11.10 -13.87
N ILE A 34 7.67 -11.90 -13.68
CA ILE A 34 6.81 -11.86 -12.50
C ILE A 34 7.17 -13.01 -11.57
N PHE A 35 7.40 -12.67 -10.31
CA PHE A 35 7.68 -13.62 -9.24
C PHE A 35 6.67 -13.41 -8.11
N TYR A 36 6.16 -14.49 -7.53
CA TYR A 36 5.21 -14.39 -6.43
C TYR A 36 5.38 -15.57 -5.48
N GLY A 37 5.23 -15.30 -4.19
CA GLY A 37 5.27 -16.32 -3.15
C GLY A 37 3.88 -16.88 -2.84
N LYS A 38 3.84 -17.92 -2.00
CA LYS A 38 2.57 -18.41 -1.45
C LYS A 38 1.97 -17.36 -0.51
N ARG A 39 0.64 -17.23 -0.47
CA ARG A 39 -0.04 -16.41 0.53
C ARG A 39 0.33 -16.84 1.96
N ASN A 40 0.74 -15.91 2.82
CA ASN A 40 1.23 -16.21 4.16
C ASN A 40 0.87 -15.08 5.16
N ASN A 41 1.24 -15.24 6.43
CA ASN A 41 1.28 -14.14 7.40
C ASN A 41 2.73 -13.65 7.53
N ILE A 42 2.99 -12.36 7.27
CA ILE A 42 4.35 -11.80 7.34
C ILE A 42 4.70 -11.20 8.70
N ARG A 43 3.83 -11.30 9.72
CA ARG A 43 4.06 -10.71 11.05
C ARG A 43 5.43 -11.06 11.62
N ASP A 44 5.88 -12.31 11.47
CA ASP A 44 7.16 -12.75 12.03
C ASP A 44 8.34 -12.10 11.30
N TRP A 45 8.20 -11.75 10.01
CA TRP A 45 9.20 -10.96 9.28
C TRP A 45 9.27 -9.55 9.82
N LEU A 46 8.12 -8.91 10.07
CA LEU A 46 8.06 -7.56 10.65
C LEU A 46 8.65 -7.50 12.05
N ASN A 47 8.49 -8.58 12.85
CA ASN A 47 9.08 -8.67 14.18
C ASN A 47 10.60 -8.85 14.15
N THR A 48 11.11 -9.69 13.26
CA THR A 48 12.51 -10.11 13.24
C THR A 48 13.43 -9.21 12.42
N ALA A 49 12.95 -8.66 11.30
CA ALA A 49 13.73 -7.71 10.51
C ALA A 49 13.94 -6.41 11.30
N THR A 50 15.17 -5.94 11.34
CA THR A 50 15.60 -4.71 12.01
C THR A 50 15.97 -3.61 11.02
N THR A 51 16.25 -3.97 9.77
CA THR A 51 16.64 -3.03 8.71
C THR A 51 15.74 -3.15 7.47
N THR A 52 15.71 -2.09 6.67
CA THR A 52 15.05 -2.08 5.35
C THR A 52 15.60 -3.19 4.44
N LYS A 53 16.92 -3.40 4.43
CA LYS A 53 17.57 -4.45 3.65
C LYS A 53 17.08 -5.85 4.02
N GLU A 54 16.96 -6.13 5.32
CA GLU A 54 16.48 -7.43 5.80
C GLU A 54 15.03 -7.71 5.38
N ILE A 55 14.12 -6.75 5.52
CA ILE A 55 12.71 -6.96 5.14
C ILE A 55 12.55 -7.13 3.63
N VAL A 56 13.29 -6.36 2.81
CA VAL A 56 13.29 -6.52 1.36
C VAL A 56 13.88 -7.88 0.95
N THR A 57 14.95 -8.32 1.62
CA THR A 57 15.52 -9.67 1.43
C THR A 57 14.49 -10.76 1.70
N LEU A 58 13.69 -10.63 2.76
CA LEU A 58 12.62 -11.58 3.08
C LEU A 58 11.53 -11.62 1.99
N PHE A 59 11.14 -10.48 1.42
CA PHE A 59 10.21 -10.42 0.28
C PHE A 59 10.76 -11.13 -0.96
N PHE A 60 12.03 -10.88 -1.31
CA PHE A 60 12.68 -11.54 -2.45
C PHE A 60 12.78 -13.05 -2.24
N ASN A 61 13.28 -13.48 -1.10
CA ASN A 61 13.41 -14.91 -0.77
C ASN A 61 12.06 -15.62 -0.81
N HIS A 62 10.99 -14.97 -0.32
CA HIS A 62 9.63 -15.52 -0.37
C HIS A 62 9.10 -15.73 -1.79
N CYS A 63 9.54 -14.90 -2.73
CA CYS A 63 9.22 -15.03 -4.15
C CYS A 63 10.24 -15.87 -4.93
N GLY A 64 11.20 -16.53 -4.26
CA GLY A 64 12.21 -17.37 -4.89
C GLY A 64 13.35 -16.61 -5.56
N LEU A 65 13.59 -15.35 -5.17
CA LEU A 65 14.63 -14.49 -5.68
C LEU A 65 15.71 -14.20 -4.64
N GLU A 66 16.93 -13.91 -5.11
CA GLU A 66 18.00 -13.34 -4.30
C GLU A 66 17.99 -11.81 -4.45
N TYR A 67 17.93 -11.07 -3.33
CA TYR A 67 18.07 -9.62 -3.33
C TYR A 67 19.53 -9.20 -3.34
N LYS A 68 19.94 -8.35 -4.29
CA LYS A 68 21.33 -7.88 -4.45
C LYS A 68 21.46 -6.38 -4.23
N ASP A 69 20.69 -5.86 -3.29
CA ASP A 69 20.76 -4.46 -2.85
C ASP A 69 20.35 -3.44 -3.93
N GLU A 70 19.49 -3.87 -4.87
CA GLU A 70 18.88 -3.02 -5.88
C GLU A 70 17.86 -2.03 -5.29
N GLU A 71 17.55 -0.96 -6.02
CA GLU A 71 16.45 -0.08 -5.64
C GLU A 71 15.10 -0.79 -5.85
N VAL A 72 14.20 -0.61 -4.89
CA VAL A 72 12.85 -1.18 -4.90
C VAL A 72 11.78 -0.12 -4.68
N ILE A 73 10.69 -0.23 -5.44
CA ILE A 73 9.47 0.53 -5.19
C ILE A 73 8.38 -0.46 -4.79
N LEU A 74 7.81 -0.26 -3.60
CA LEU A 74 6.75 -1.08 -3.03
C LEU A 74 5.43 -0.32 -3.07
N ALA A 75 4.41 -0.90 -3.68
CA ALA A 75 3.03 -0.43 -3.53
C ALA A 75 2.25 -1.36 -2.59
N ILE A 76 1.52 -0.77 -1.65
CA ILE A 76 0.80 -1.48 -0.59
C ILE A 76 -0.71 -1.24 -0.72
N ASP A 77 -1.52 -2.31 -0.68
CA ASP A 77 -2.98 -2.24 -0.58
C ASP A 77 -3.44 -2.24 0.87
N THR A 78 -3.26 -1.11 1.54
CA THR A 78 -3.89 -0.82 2.83
C THR A 78 -3.76 0.66 3.16
N PRO A 79 -4.68 1.25 3.95
CA PRO A 79 -4.50 2.62 4.43
C PRO A 79 -3.18 2.79 5.19
N LEU A 80 -2.32 3.69 4.70
CA LEU A 80 -1.04 4.05 5.33
C LEU A 80 -1.15 5.29 6.24
N GLY A 81 -2.37 5.76 6.48
CA GLY A 81 -2.69 6.87 7.39
C GLY A 81 -4.15 6.83 7.82
N PHE A 82 -4.49 7.69 8.77
CA PHE A 82 -5.86 7.96 9.18
C PHE A 82 -6.22 9.40 8.90
N SER A 83 -7.52 9.71 8.83
CA SER A 83 -7.95 11.07 8.53
C SER A 83 -7.50 12.04 9.62
N GLU A 84 -7.17 13.27 9.21
CA GLU A 84 -6.64 14.28 10.11
C GLU A 84 -7.65 14.61 11.22
N ALA A 85 -8.95 14.67 10.88
CA ALA A 85 -10.00 14.90 11.87
C ALA A 85 -10.08 13.76 12.89
N PHE A 86 -9.93 12.49 12.46
CA PHE A 86 -9.89 11.36 13.40
C PHE A 86 -8.67 11.41 14.31
N VAL A 87 -7.49 11.71 13.76
CA VAL A 87 -6.26 11.86 14.55
C VAL A 87 -6.39 13.01 15.54
N LYS A 88 -6.93 14.16 15.13
CA LYS A 88 -7.17 15.32 16.00
C LYS A 88 -8.20 15.02 17.09
N LEU A 89 -9.24 14.26 16.79
CA LEU A 89 -10.22 13.81 17.79
C LEU A 89 -9.54 12.96 18.87
N LEU A 90 -8.71 11.99 18.49
CA LEU A 90 -8.05 11.09 19.44
C LEU A 90 -6.94 11.74 20.27
N THR A 91 -6.23 12.72 19.72
CA THR A 91 -4.98 13.24 20.31
C THR A 91 -5.08 14.65 20.87
N LYS A 92 -6.12 15.40 20.49
CA LYS A 92 -6.29 16.82 20.83
C LYS A 92 -7.72 17.17 21.27
N ASP A 93 -8.59 16.18 21.44
CA ASP A 93 -10.01 16.36 21.78
C ASP A 93 -10.73 17.38 20.86
N THR A 94 -10.28 17.49 19.61
CA THR A 94 -10.82 18.46 18.64
C THR A 94 -11.89 17.80 17.78
N ILE A 95 -13.09 18.36 17.79
CA ILE A 95 -14.23 17.89 16.98
C ILE A 95 -14.25 18.58 15.62
N ALA A 96 -14.62 17.83 14.58
CA ALA A 96 -15.03 18.37 13.29
C ALA A 96 -16.36 19.12 13.42
N GLU A 97 -16.49 20.23 12.69
CA GLU A 97 -17.63 21.15 12.80
C GLU A 97 -18.97 20.55 12.34
N SER A 98 -18.95 19.71 11.30
CA SER A 98 -20.16 19.05 10.80
C SER A 98 -19.88 17.67 10.18
N ILE A 99 -20.89 16.79 10.28
CA ILE A 99 -20.93 15.50 9.59
C ILE A 99 -22.13 15.59 8.63
N ALA A 100 -21.86 15.82 7.35
CA ALA A 100 -22.89 15.99 6.33
C ALA A 100 -23.32 14.64 5.74
N ASP A 101 -22.54 14.12 4.80
CA ASP A 101 -22.83 12.88 4.07
C ASP A 101 -21.92 11.73 4.49
N PHE A 102 -22.32 10.51 4.14
CA PHE A 102 -21.55 9.29 4.42
C PHE A 102 -20.13 9.38 3.85
N SER A 103 -20.00 9.64 2.54
CA SER A 103 -18.71 9.70 1.84
C SER A 103 -17.85 10.91 2.22
N SER A 104 -18.45 11.95 2.80
CA SER A 104 -17.75 13.15 3.26
C SER A 104 -17.44 13.14 4.76
N ASN A 105 -17.73 12.04 5.47
CA ASN A 105 -17.53 11.98 6.91
C ASN A 105 -16.02 12.10 7.24
N PRO A 106 -15.60 13.19 7.91
CA PRO A 106 -14.19 13.50 8.08
C PRO A 106 -13.48 12.55 9.06
N TYR A 107 -14.21 11.82 9.90
CA TYR A 107 -13.63 10.83 10.80
C TYR A 107 -13.46 9.45 10.14
N LEU A 108 -14.26 9.16 9.11
CA LEU A 108 -14.30 7.84 8.49
C LEU A 108 -13.39 7.75 7.26
N PHE A 109 -13.25 8.83 6.50
CA PHE A 109 -12.55 8.86 5.22
C PHE A 109 -11.51 9.98 5.22
N ARG A 110 -10.28 9.69 4.80
CA ARG A 110 -9.25 10.71 4.51
C ARG A 110 -9.63 11.44 3.23
N LYS A 111 -8.93 12.52 2.94
CA LYS A 111 -9.14 13.29 1.71
C LYS A 111 -8.94 12.45 0.45
N THR A 112 -8.02 11.50 0.45
CA THR A 112 -7.80 10.61 -0.71
C THR A 112 -8.96 9.63 -0.94
N GLU A 113 -9.63 9.11 0.10
CA GLU A 113 -10.85 8.29 -0.11
C GLU A 113 -12.04 9.15 -0.54
N GLN A 114 -12.19 10.36 0.01
CA GLN A 114 -13.21 11.31 -0.44
C GLN A 114 -13.05 11.61 -1.94
N PHE A 115 -11.81 11.84 -2.37
CA PHE A 115 -11.48 12.05 -3.77
C PHE A 115 -11.80 10.82 -4.65
N LEU A 116 -11.54 9.60 -4.18
CA LEU A 116 -11.95 8.37 -4.88
C LEU A 116 -13.47 8.28 -5.04
N TYR A 117 -14.26 8.67 -4.04
CA TYR A 117 -15.72 8.77 -4.18
C TYR A 117 -16.14 9.76 -5.26
N GLU A 118 -15.50 10.94 -5.32
CA GLU A 118 -15.76 11.94 -6.37
C GLU A 118 -15.45 11.42 -7.78
N LYS A 119 -14.52 10.46 -7.91
CA LYS A 119 -14.22 9.75 -9.16
C LYS A 119 -15.13 8.55 -9.44
N GLY A 120 -16.14 8.32 -8.60
CA GLY A 120 -17.13 7.25 -8.78
C GLY A 120 -16.71 5.89 -8.21
N PHE A 121 -15.61 5.83 -7.46
CA PHE A 121 -15.21 4.61 -6.76
C PHE A 121 -15.91 4.49 -5.39
N LYS A 122 -15.77 3.31 -4.77
CA LYS A 122 -16.26 3.02 -3.41
C LYS A 122 -15.10 2.54 -2.55
N PRO A 123 -14.20 3.44 -2.14
CA PRO A 123 -13.01 3.05 -1.38
C PRO A 123 -13.39 2.49 -0.02
N LEU A 124 -12.57 1.54 0.44
CA LEU A 124 -12.59 1.12 1.83
C LEU A 124 -11.83 2.14 2.68
N SER A 125 -12.17 2.19 3.96
CA SER A 125 -11.49 3.03 4.93
C SER A 125 -11.28 2.28 6.22
N ALA A 126 -10.20 2.59 6.92
CA ALA A 126 -9.78 1.87 8.11
C ALA A 126 -10.85 1.83 9.21
N VAL A 127 -11.53 2.96 9.43
CA VAL A 127 -12.54 3.11 10.48
C VAL A 127 -13.88 2.52 10.05
N ASN A 128 -14.41 2.90 8.89
CA ASN A 128 -15.76 2.47 8.48
C ASN A 128 -15.83 0.98 8.17
N HIS A 129 -14.79 0.43 7.53
CA HIS A 129 -14.78 -0.95 7.05
C HIS A 129 -14.05 -1.91 8.00
N MET A 130 -13.68 -1.44 9.20
CA MET A 130 -13.05 -2.24 10.26
C MET A 130 -11.75 -2.94 9.82
N ILE A 131 -11.01 -2.35 8.86
CA ILE A 131 -9.73 -2.88 8.37
C ILE A 131 -8.52 -2.32 9.14
N GLY A 132 -8.72 -1.97 10.42
CA GLY A 132 -7.68 -1.41 11.28
C GLY A 132 -6.49 -2.36 11.50
N ALA A 133 -6.69 -3.68 11.41
CA ALA A 133 -5.60 -4.65 11.54
C ALA A 133 -4.63 -4.59 10.35
N GLN A 134 -5.14 -4.41 9.13
CA GLN A 134 -4.34 -4.23 7.93
C GLN A 134 -3.67 -2.87 7.93
N ALA A 135 -4.44 -1.80 8.20
CA ALA A 135 -3.94 -0.43 8.22
C ALA A 135 -2.79 -0.27 9.22
N THR A 136 -2.95 -0.76 10.46
CA THR A 136 -1.88 -0.71 11.46
C THR A 136 -0.65 -1.54 11.08
N LYS A 137 -0.81 -2.64 10.33
CA LYS A 137 0.33 -3.42 9.80
C LYS A 137 1.10 -2.64 8.74
N GLY A 138 0.41 -1.99 7.79
CA GLY A 138 1.02 -1.12 6.80
C GLY A 138 1.71 0.10 7.42
N ILE A 139 1.03 0.79 8.34
CA ILE A 139 1.59 1.93 9.09
C ILE A 139 2.83 1.51 9.89
N HIS A 140 2.80 0.35 10.54
CA HIS A 140 3.97 -0.21 11.24
C HIS A 140 5.13 -0.43 10.27
N PHE A 141 4.87 -1.04 9.11
CA PHE A 141 5.90 -1.29 8.10
C PHE A 141 6.59 0.00 7.67
N ILE A 142 5.84 1.04 7.27
CA ILE A 142 6.46 2.30 6.82
C ILE A 142 7.18 3.01 7.96
N SER A 143 6.63 3.00 9.17
CA SER A 143 7.25 3.64 10.34
C SER A 143 8.60 3.00 10.71
N LYS A 144 8.75 1.70 10.43
CA LYS A 144 9.96 0.93 10.76
C LYS A 144 10.99 0.92 9.62
N PHE A 145 10.55 0.77 8.37
CA PHE A 145 11.44 0.47 7.24
C PHE A 145 11.52 1.58 6.17
N ALA A 146 10.58 2.54 6.17
CA ALA A 146 10.56 3.69 5.27
C ALA A 146 10.05 4.96 5.96
N PRO A 147 10.72 5.45 7.02
CA PRO A 147 10.14 6.46 7.92
C PRO A 147 10.22 7.90 7.38
N ILE A 148 10.90 8.14 6.26
CA ILE A 148 11.10 9.49 5.73
C ILE A 148 9.97 9.82 4.77
N ILE A 149 9.17 10.83 5.09
CA ILE A 149 8.20 11.39 4.14
C ILE A 149 8.98 12.19 3.09
N GLU A 150 8.95 11.73 1.83
CA GLU A 150 9.58 12.45 0.72
C GLU A 150 8.60 13.45 0.08
N SER A 151 7.34 13.05 -0.06
CA SER A 151 6.24 13.89 -0.54
C SER A 151 4.90 13.28 -0.12
N VAL A 152 3.79 13.99 -0.34
CA VAL A 152 2.45 13.45 -0.03
C VAL A 152 2.23 12.11 -0.72
N GLY A 153 2.00 11.06 0.07
CA GLY A 153 1.80 9.69 -0.41
C GLY A 153 3.06 8.95 -0.86
N VAL A 154 4.26 9.47 -0.56
CA VAL A 154 5.54 8.78 -0.85
C VAL A 154 6.43 8.85 0.38
N VAL A 155 6.84 7.68 0.84
CA VAL A 155 7.82 7.55 1.93
C VAL A 155 8.99 6.69 1.51
N ILE A 156 10.18 6.96 2.05
CA ILE A 156 11.43 6.31 1.68
C ILE A 156 12.22 5.82 2.89
N SER A 157 13.06 4.82 2.68
CA SER A 157 14.05 4.37 3.65
C SER A 157 15.18 5.39 3.82
N GLN A 158 15.92 5.28 4.92
CA GLN A 158 17.05 6.16 5.23
C GLN A 158 18.15 6.12 4.17
N ASP A 159 18.41 4.93 3.62
CA ASP A 159 19.37 4.70 2.53
C ASP A 159 18.79 4.98 1.12
N LYS A 160 17.52 5.39 1.05
CA LYS A 160 16.76 5.66 -0.19
C LYS A 160 16.66 4.47 -1.14
N LYS A 161 16.91 3.24 -0.66
CA LYS A 161 16.81 2.01 -1.46
C LYS A 161 15.38 1.49 -1.58
N LEU A 162 14.52 1.84 -0.63
CA LEU A 162 13.10 1.52 -0.65
C LEU A 162 12.27 2.79 -0.77
N THR A 163 11.42 2.84 -1.78
CA THR A 163 10.31 3.80 -1.89
C THR A 163 9.01 3.05 -1.66
N VAL A 164 8.09 3.62 -0.89
CA VAL A 164 6.79 3.03 -0.59
C VAL A 164 5.68 3.99 -0.98
N ILE A 165 4.66 3.46 -1.65
CA ILE A 165 3.43 4.15 -1.99
C ILE A 165 2.21 3.32 -1.55
N GLU A 166 1.11 4.01 -1.25
CA GLU A 166 -0.19 3.37 -1.11
C GLU A 166 -0.88 3.27 -2.48
N THR A 167 -1.57 2.17 -2.74
CA THR A 167 -2.43 2.01 -3.91
C THR A 167 -3.73 1.30 -3.53
N TYR A 168 -4.67 1.26 -4.46
CA TYR A 168 -5.95 0.57 -4.28
C TYR A 168 -6.27 -0.23 -5.56
N PRO A 169 -6.05 -1.55 -5.58
CA PRO A 169 -6.22 -2.40 -6.77
C PRO A 169 -7.59 -2.27 -7.43
N SER A 170 -8.65 -2.13 -6.61
CA SER A 170 -10.02 -1.97 -7.11
C SER A 170 -10.25 -0.68 -7.93
N ALA A 171 -9.42 0.35 -7.75
CA ALA A 171 -9.44 1.56 -8.57
C ALA A 171 -8.53 1.48 -9.80
N ASN A 172 -7.79 0.40 -9.98
CA ASN A 172 -6.81 0.20 -11.05
C ASN A 172 -7.13 -1.04 -11.91
N LYS A 173 -8.43 -1.36 -12.09
CA LYS A 173 -8.89 -2.55 -12.84
C LYS A 173 -8.55 -2.52 -14.33
N GLN A 174 -8.07 -1.40 -14.87
CA GLN A 174 -7.51 -1.32 -16.22
C GLN A 174 -6.15 -2.02 -16.34
N ILE A 175 -5.50 -2.39 -15.24
CA ILE A 175 -4.33 -3.25 -15.26
C ILE A 175 -4.78 -4.67 -15.59
N GLU A 176 -4.39 -5.16 -16.76
CA GLU A 176 -4.68 -6.52 -17.18
C GLU A 176 -3.85 -7.51 -16.37
N ILE A 177 -4.52 -8.50 -15.79
CA ILE A 177 -3.87 -9.60 -15.07
C ILE A 177 -3.37 -10.63 -16.09
N PRO A 178 -2.06 -10.95 -16.11
CA PRO A 178 -1.48 -11.95 -16.98
C PRO A 178 -2.17 -13.31 -16.83
N VAL A 179 -2.25 -14.07 -17.93
CA VAL A 179 -3.00 -15.33 -18.00
C VAL A 179 -2.55 -16.32 -16.92
N GLU A 180 -1.26 -16.38 -16.65
CA GLU A 180 -0.64 -17.21 -15.61
C GLU A 180 -1.10 -16.86 -14.18
N LEU A 181 -1.60 -15.65 -13.95
CA LEU A 181 -2.12 -15.20 -12.66
C LEU A 181 -3.66 -15.24 -12.58
N GLN A 182 -4.37 -15.43 -13.68
CA GLN A 182 -5.84 -15.42 -13.66
C GLN A 182 -6.44 -16.57 -12.82
N SER A 183 -5.75 -17.70 -12.75
CA SER A 183 -6.17 -18.86 -11.94
C SER A 183 -5.68 -18.83 -10.49
N VAL A 184 -4.81 -17.87 -10.12
CA VAL A 184 -4.32 -17.78 -8.74
C VAL A 184 -5.31 -17.00 -7.86
N HIS A 185 -5.11 -17.06 -6.54
CA HIS A 185 -6.01 -16.41 -5.59
C HIS A 185 -6.04 -14.88 -5.76
N GLN A 186 -7.19 -14.26 -5.49
CA GLN A 186 -7.41 -12.81 -5.61
C GLN A 186 -6.32 -11.98 -4.91
N ASP A 187 -5.93 -12.30 -3.68
CA ASP A 187 -4.83 -11.59 -2.97
C ASP A 187 -3.54 -11.48 -3.81
N ILE A 188 -3.18 -12.52 -4.58
CA ILE A 188 -1.99 -12.49 -5.45
C ILE A 188 -2.25 -11.62 -6.70
N GLN A 189 -3.48 -11.63 -7.22
CA GLN A 189 -3.87 -10.76 -8.33
C GLN A 189 -3.84 -9.28 -7.91
N ASP A 190 -4.36 -8.97 -6.73
CA ASP A 190 -4.36 -7.63 -6.15
C ASP A 190 -2.92 -7.17 -5.85
N ALA A 191 -2.09 -8.04 -5.27
CA ALA A 191 -0.67 -7.78 -5.10
C ALA A 191 0.06 -7.58 -6.46
N PHE A 192 -0.31 -8.28 -7.52
CA PHE A 192 0.23 -8.01 -8.86
C PHE A 192 -0.15 -6.62 -9.37
N ILE A 193 -1.43 -6.22 -9.21
CA ILE A 193 -1.88 -4.87 -9.58
C ILE A 193 -1.06 -3.82 -8.80
N CYS A 194 -0.81 -4.05 -7.51
CA CYS A 194 0.08 -3.19 -6.73
C CYS A 194 1.48 -3.09 -7.36
N ALA A 195 2.12 -4.21 -7.70
CA ALA A 195 3.46 -4.22 -8.31
C ALA A 195 3.49 -3.49 -9.66
N ALA A 196 2.45 -3.68 -10.49
CA ALA A 196 2.30 -2.98 -11.77
C ALA A 196 2.11 -1.47 -11.57
N ILE A 197 1.38 -1.07 -10.52
CA ILE A 197 1.23 0.34 -10.15
C ILE A 197 2.55 0.94 -9.66
N ALA A 198 3.34 0.23 -8.83
CA ALA A 198 4.68 0.68 -8.45
C ALA A 198 5.57 0.94 -9.67
N ARG A 199 5.50 0.06 -10.67
CA ARG A 199 6.23 0.23 -11.94
C ARG A 199 5.75 1.43 -12.76
N LYS A 200 4.43 1.58 -12.92
CA LYS A 200 3.86 2.74 -13.63
C LYS A 200 4.13 4.05 -12.91
N PHE A 201 4.14 4.04 -11.59
CA PHE A 201 4.47 5.21 -10.78
C PHE A 201 5.90 5.70 -11.07
N ASP A 202 6.85 4.77 -11.23
CA ASP A 202 8.25 5.09 -11.56
C ASP A 202 8.43 5.66 -12.97
N ASN A 203 7.79 5.03 -13.96
CA ASN A 203 8.04 5.32 -15.38
C ASN A 203 7.07 6.35 -15.97
N ASP A 204 5.84 6.39 -15.48
CA ASP A 204 4.70 7.09 -16.07
C ASP A 204 3.88 7.84 -15.01
N ARG A 205 4.54 8.43 -14.00
CA ARG A 205 3.87 9.10 -12.87
C ARG A 205 2.81 10.12 -13.27
N HIS A 206 2.99 10.76 -14.42
CA HIS A 206 2.05 11.72 -14.99
C HIS A 206 0.67 11.11 -15.33
N LEU A 207 0.54 9.79 -15.48
CA LEU A 207 -0.73 9.12 -15.74
C LEU A 207 -1.64 9.02 -14.49
N PHE A 208 -1.11 9.28 -13.30
CA PHE A 208 -1.83 9.18 -12.04
C PHE A 208 -2.57 10.47 -11.68
N TYR A 209 -3.65 10.34 -10.91
CA TYR A 209 -4.17 11.48 -10.15
C TYR A 209 -3.11 11.92 -9.14
N GLN A 210 -2.82 13.21 -9.12
CA GLN A 210 -1.82 13.79 -8.23
C GLN A 210 -2.45 14.17 -6.88
N PRO A 211 -1.67 14.14 -5.78
CA PRO A 211 -2.14 14.61 -4.48
C PRO A 211 -2.70 16.04 -4.57
N LEU A 212 -3.80 16.28 -3.86
CA LEU A 212 -4.36 17.63 -3.72
C LEU A 212 -3.44 18.49 -2.84
N ASN A 213 -3.34 19.78 -3.14
CA ASN A 213 -2.45 20.72 -2.44
C ASN A 213 -2.73 20.85 -0.92
N GLU A 214 -3.96 20.54 -0.51
CA GLU A 214 -4.46 20.70 0.87
C GLU A 214 -4.31 19.46 1.75
N ILE A 215 -3.77 18.35 1.20
CA ILE A 215 -3.66 17.09 1.94
C ILE A 215 -2.50 17.14 2.93
N ASN A 216 -2.80 16.78 4.18
CA ASN A 216 -1.79 16.55 5.18
C ASN A 216 -0.93 15.35 4.76
N GLU A 217 0.40 15.54 4.72
CA GLU A 217 1.35 14.49 4.33
C GLU A 217 1.20 13.19 5.13
N LYS A 218 0.71 13.26 6.38
CA LYS A 218 0.47 12.10 7.25
C LYS A 218 -0.85 11.38 6.98
N GLU A 219 -1.81 11.99 6.28
CA GLU A 219 -2.96 11.23 5.77
C GLU A 219 -2.53 10.28 4.64
N GLY A 220 -1.54 10.69 3.84
CA GLY A 220 -1.07 9.97 2.67
C GLY A 220 -1.93 10.20 1.42
N TRP A 221 -1.64 9.44 0.37
CA TRP A 221 -2.35 9.49 -0.91
C TRP A 221 -2.40 8.10 -1.53
N ILE A 222 -3.57 7.71 -2.02
CA ILE A 222 -3.75 6.49 -2.81
C ILE A 222 -3.36 6.81 -4.25
N TRP A 223 -2.33 6.16 -4.77
CA TRP A 223 -1.93 6.31 -6.17
C TRP A 223 -2.79 5.42 -7.08
N PHE A 224 -3.61 6.05 -7.93
CA PHE A 224 -4.40 5.36 -8.95
C PHE A 224 -4.40 6.13 -10.29
N LEU A 225 -4.58 5.38 -11.36
CA LEU A 225 -4.54 5.88 -12.74
C LEU A 225 -5.78 6.72 -13.08
N ARG A 226 -5.61 7.69 -13.99
CA ARG A 226 -6.66 8.60 -14.47
C ARG A 226 -7.63 7.97 -15.46
#